data_AF-A0A5D3CRQ2-F1
#
_entry.id   AF-A0A5D3CRQ2-F1
#
_cell.length_a   1.000
_cell.length_b   1.000
_cell.length_c   1.000
_cell.angle_alpha   90.00
_cell.angle_beta   90.00
_cell.angle_gamma   90.00
#
_symmetry.space_group_name_H-M   'P 1'
#
loop_
_entity.id
_entity.type
_entity.pdbx_description
1 polymer ?
#
loop_
_entity_poly.entity_id
_entity_poly.type
_entity_poly.pdbx_seq_one_letter_code
_entity_poly.pdbx_strand_id
1 'polypeptide(L)' 'MTHCGSVDVATEENLLKLIEVGENLLKKQLSRVYLESGNFEPRDGHGTNEDALIEFAAMLSEERKLRLPS' A
#
# COMPACT_ATOMS: atom_id res chain seq x y z
N MET A 1 -11.06 -9.44 22.17
CA MET A 1 -10.83 -8.60 20.98
C MET A 1 -9.41 -8.91 20.51
N THR A 2 -9.27 -9.78 19.51
CA THR A 2 -7.95 -10.20 19.00
C THR A 2 -7.32 -9.03 18.26
N HIS A 3 -6.19 -8.54 18.77
CA HIS A 3 -5.43 -7.42 18.22
C HIS A 3 -4.75 -7.87 16.91
N CYS A 4 -5.37 -7.57 15.77
CA CYS A 4 -4.72 -7.73 14.47
C CYS A 4 -3.61 -6.67 14.36
N GLY A 5 -2.36 -7.10 14.25
CA GLY A 5 -1.19 -6.21 14.20
C GLY A 5 -0.03 -6.55 15.14
N SER A 6 -0.19 -7.56 16.01
CA SER A 6 0.96 -8.11 16.76
C SER A 6 1.88 -8.85 15.81
N VAL A 7 3.16 -8.48 15.75
CA VAL A 7 4.14 -9.03 14.81
C VAL A 7 4.63 -10.44 15.18
N ASP A 8 4.32 -10.89 16.39
CA ASP A 8 4.69 -12.19 16.98
C ASP A 8 3.54 -13.23 16.96
N VAL A 9 2.35 -12.87 16.46
CA VAL A 9 1.18 -13.76 16.44
C VAL A 9 0.96 -14.30 15.03
N ALA A 10 1.37 -15.55 14.79
CA ALA A 10 1.27 -16.24 13.49
C ALA A 10 0.11 -17.26 13.41
N THR A 11 -0.99 -17.03 14.13
CA THR A 11 -2.19 -17.88 13.99
C THR A 11 -2.85 -17.67 12.62
N GLU A 12 -3.47 -18.70 12.06
CA GLU A 12 -4.18 -18.62 10.77
C GLU A 12 -5.22 -17.48 10.76
N GLU A 13 -6.00 -17.35 11.84
CA GLU A 13 -6.98 -16.27 11.99
C GLU A 13 -6.34 -14.87 11.90
N ASN A 14 -5.16 -14.67 12.50
CA ASN A 14 -4.48 -13.37 12.43
C ASN A 14 -3.95 -13.09 11.02
N LEU A 15 -3.39 -14.11 10.35
CA LEU A 15 -2.87 -13.97 8.99
C LEU A 15 -3.99 -13.67 7.98
N LEU A 16 -5.16 -14.33 8.10
CA LEU A 16 -6.32 -14.04 7.26
C LEU A 16 -6.83 -12.60 7.45
N LYS A 17 -6.83 -12.10 8.70
CA LYS A 17 -7.17 -10.69 8.97
C LYS A 17 -6.15 -9.71 8.39
N LEU A 18 -4.86 -10.05 8.40
CA LEU A 18 -3.83 -9.21 7.78
C LEU A 18 -4.00 -9.10 6.26
N ILE A 19 -4.46 -10.17 5.59
CA ILE A 19 -4.84 -10.13 4.17
C ILE A 19 -5.98 -9.15 3.97
N GLU A 20 -7.07 -9.27 4.75
CA GLU A 20 -8.22 -8.37 4.68
C GLU A 20 -7.83 -6.90 4.93
N VAL A 21 -6.94 -6.65 5.89
CA VAL A 21 -6.39 -5.30 6.15
C VAL A 21 -5.63 -4.78 4.93
N GLY A 22 -4.81 -5.61 4.29
CA GLY A 22 -4.08 -5.25 3.07
C GLY A 22 -4.99 -4.92 1.89
N GLU A 23 -6.01 -5.75 1.65
CA GLU A 23 -7.00 -5.53 0.59
C GLU A 23 -7.79 -4.24 0.83
N ASN A 24 -8.18 -3.97 2.08
CA ASN A 24 -8.86 -2.73 2.45
C ASN A 24 -7.94 -1.50 2.31
N LEU A 25 -6.63 -1.64 2.58
CA LEU A 25 -5.66 -0.55 2.42
C LEU A 25 -5.53 -0.12 0.95
N LEU A 26 -5.64 -1.04 0.00
CA LEU A 26 -5.62 -0.71 -1.44
C LEU A 26 -6.75 0.26 -1.81
N LYS A 27 -7.94 0.07 -1.22
CA LYS A 27 -9.14 0.90 -1.50
C LYS A 27 -9.18 2.21 -0.73
N LYS A 28 -8.29 2.43 0.24
CA LYS A 28 -8.21 3.71 0.98
C LYS A 28 -7.57 4.80 0.12
N GLN A 29 -7.95 6.04 0.41
CA GLN A 29 -7.36 7.22 -0.21
C GLN A 29 -5.84 7.23 -0.01
N LEU A 30 -5.11 7.59 -1.08
CA LEU A 30 -3.67 7.75 -1.03
C LEU A 30 -3.31 8.71 0.10
N SER A 31 -2.41 8.32 0.98
CA SER A 31 -2.01 9.13 2.14
C SER A 31 -0.52 9.45 2.08
N ARG A 32 -0.15 10.65 2.53
CA ARG A 32 1.24 11.06 2.73
C ARG A 32 1.65 10.80 4.17
N VAL A 33 2.88 10.34 4.36
CA VAL A 33 3.51 10.22 5.68
C VAL A 33 4.38 11.44 5.96
N TYR A 34 4.19 12.07 7.12
CA TYR A 34 5.13 13.01 7.70
C TYR A 34 6.15 12.24 8.51
N LEU A 35 7.35 12.03 7.96
CA LEU A 35 8.37 11.16 8.57
C LEU A 35 8.80 11.63 9.97
N GLU A 36 8.72 12.92 10.25
CA GLU A 36 9.09 13.48 11.56
C GLU A 36 8.07 13.12 12.66
N SER A 37 6.77 13.14 12.34
CA SER A 37 5.70 12.86 13.31
C SER A 37 5.13 11.44 13.20
N GLY A 38 5.41 10.73 12.10
CA GLY A 38 4.78 9.46 11.75
C GLY A 38 3.32 9.58 11.32
N ASN A 39 2.78 10.79 11.21
CA ASN A 39 1.36 11.00 10.90
C ASN A 39 1.07 10.76 9.41
N PHE A 40 -0.10 10.16 9.17
CA PHE A 40 -0.65 9.96 7.83
C PHE A 40 -1.72 11.03 7.57
N GLU A 41 -1.63 11.72 6.44
CA GLU A 41 -2.68 12.61 5.97
C GLU A 41 -3.18 12.15 4.60
N PRO A 42 -4.51 12.05 4.39
CA PRO A 42 -5.05 11.80 3.07
C PRO A 42 -4.60 12.87 2.08
N ARG A 43 -4.29 12.44 0.86
CA ARG A 43 -3.88 13.32 -0.22
C ARG A 43 -5.07 13.52 -1.15
N ASP A 44 -5.70 14.69 -1.04
CA ASP A 44 -6.89 15.00 -1.82
C ASP A 44 -6.62 15.05 -3.32
N GLY A 45 -7.51 14.43 -4.10
CA GLY A 45 -7.44 14.42 -5.56
C GLY A 45 -6.50 13.38 -6.19
N HIS A 46 -5.85 12.53 -5.39
CA HIS A 46 -4.88 11.53 -5.88
C HIS A 46 -5.39 10.08 -5.91
N GLY A 47 -6.70 9.88 -5.80
CA GLY A 47 -7.30 8.54 -5.85
C GLY A 47 -6.94 7.66 -4.65
N THR A 48 -7.00 6.35 -4.87
CA THR A 48 -6.71 5.32 -3.86
C THR A 48 -5.24 4.85 -3.91
N ASN A 49 -4.81 4.06 -2.92
CA ASN A 49 -3.49 3.42 -2.97
C ASN A 49 -3.36 2.46 -4.17
N GLU A 50 -4.45 1.78 -4.56
CA GLU A 50 -4.49 0.92 -5.74
C GLU A 50 -4.22 1.71 -7.03
N ASP A 51 -4.89 2.84 -7.22
CA ASP A 51 -4.69 3.71 -8.39
C ASP A 51 -3.22 4.16 -8.49
N ALA A 52 -2.65 4.61 -7.37
CA ALA A 52 -1.26 5.04 -7.31
C ALA A 52 -0.27 3.90 -7.60
N LEU A 53 -0.55 2.67 -7.16
CA LEU A 53 0.28 1.50 -7.45
C LEU A 53 0.19 1.09 -8.93
N ILE A 54 -0.98 1.21 -9.57
CA ILE A 54 -1.15 0.97 -11.00
C ILE A 54 -0.32 1.97 -11.82
N GLU A 55 -0.42 3.26 -11.49
CA GLU A 55 0.39 4.32 -12.13
C GLU A 55 1.89 4.06 -11.93
N PHE A 56 2.30 3.68 -10.71
CA PHE A 56 3.69 3.37 -10.41
C PHE A 56 4.20 2.15 -11.21
N ALA A 57 3.41 1.09 -11.31
CA ALA A 57 3.75 -0.08 -12.12
C ALA A 57 3.91 0.27 -13.61
N ALA A 58 3.05 1.14 -14.15
CA ALA A 58 3.17 1.63 -15.52
C ALA A 58 4.49 2.41 -15.74
N MET A 59 4.84 3.33 -14.82
CA MET A 59 6.10 4.07 -14.88
C MET A 59 7.32 3.14 -14.86
N LEU A 60 7.33 2.14 -13.97
CA LEU A 60 8.42 1.15 -13.91
C LEU A 60 8.52 0.32 -15.20
N SER A 61 7.38 -0.04 -15.80
CA SER A 61 7.34 -0.78 -17.05
C SER A 61 7.94 0.02 -18.20
N GLU A 62 7.58 1.30 -18.33
CA GLU A 62 8.15 2.20 -19.35
C GLU A 62 9.65 2.42 -19.14
N GLU A 63 10.08 2.67 -17.90
CA GLU A 63 11.51 2.84 -17.59
C GLU A 63 12.32 1.59 -17.97
N ARG A 64 11.79 0.40 -17.69
CA ARG A 64 12.43 -0.85 -18.08
C ARG A 64 12.56 -0.95 -19.61
N LYS A 65 11.54 -0.59 -20.38
CA LYS A 65 11.60 -0.62 -21.85
C LYS A 65 12.66 0.33 -22.39
N LEU A 66 12.79 1.54 -21.80
CA LEU A 66 13.78 2.53 -22.20
C LEU A 66 15.22 2.08 -21.92
N ARG A 67 15.44 1.28 -20.87
CA ARG A 67 16.78 0.79 -20.50
C ARG A 67 17.20 -0.49 -21.23
N LEU A 68 16.25 -1.25 -21.79
CA LEU A 68 16.56 -2.45 -22.54
C LEU A 68 16.92 -2.06 -23.98
N PRO A 69 18.03 -2.58 -24.53
CA PRO A 69 18.38 -2.35 -25.93
C PRO A 69 17.31 -2.97 -26.84
N SER A 70 16.94 -2.24 -27.89
CA SER A 70 16.05 -2.68 -28.97
C SER A 70 16.62 -3.85 -29.77
#